data_AF-A0A526YXF7-F1
#
_entry.id   AF-A0A526YXF7-F1
#
_cell.length_a   1.000
_cell.length_b   1.000
_cell.length_c   1.000
_cell.angle_alpha   90.00
_cell.angle_beta   90.00
_cell.angle_gamma   90.00
#
_symmetry.space_group_name_H-M   'P 1'
#
loop_
_entity.id
_entity.type
_entity.pdbx_description
1 polymer ?
#
loop_
_entity_poly.entity_id
_entity_poly.type
_entity_poly.pdbx_seq_one_letter_code
_entity_poly.pdbx_strand_id
1 'polypeptide(L)' 'VLDFDEKSGSTATKNADALLDFIRDQRLVVEWILDTHPHADHFSAAHYLSTKTGAPTAIGEKVVDVQKLWKAIYNWPGF' A
#
# COMPACT_ATOMS: atom_id res chain seq x y z
N VAL A 1 4.43 5.94 0.33
CA VAL A 1 4.59 5.28 1.66
C VAL A 1 5.67 4.23 1.63
N LEU A 2 5.75 3.38 0.60
CA LEU A 2 6.84 2.41 0.39
C LEU A 2 8.12 3.05 -0.21
N ASP A 3 8.38 4.31 0.15
CA ASP A 3 9.60 5.05 -0.19
C ASP A 3 10.13 4.85 -1.62
N PHE A 4 9.24 4.98 -2.61
CA PHE A 4 9.63 4.91 -4.01
C PHE A 4 10.51 6.10 -4.38
N ASP A 5 11.70 5.84 -4.91
CA ASP A 5 12.58 6.84 -5.49
C ASP A 5 12.52 6.76 -7.02
N GLU A 6 11.91 7.78 -7.62
CA GLU A 6 11.74 7.88 -9.08
C GLU A 6 13.07 7.86 -9.85
N LYS A 7 14.16 8.35 -9.25
CA LYS A 7 15.46 8.46 -9.94
C LYS A 7 16.15 7.11 -10.09
N SER A 8 16.01 6.25 -9.10
CA SER A 8 16.62 4.92 -9.09
C SER A 8 15.62 3.80 -9.41
N GLY A 9 14.32 4.08 -9.38
CA GLY A 9 13.26 3.07 -9.49
C GLY A 9 13.18 2.13 -8.28
N SER A 10 13.88 2.44 -7.19
CA SER A 10 13.96 1.59 -6.01
C SER A 10 12.83 1.89 -5.01
N THR A 11 12.63 0.97 -4.07
CA THR A 11 11.70 1.13 -2.94
C THR A 11 12.44 0.88 -1.63
N ALA A 12 11.92 1.45 -0.54
CA ALA A 12 12.38 1.17 0.82
C ALA A 12 11.20 1.17 1.80
N THR A 13 11.46 0.85 3.07
CA THR A 13 10.43 0.69 4.10
C THR A 13 10.56 1.66 5.25
N LYS A 14 11.44 2.66 5.17
CA LYS A 14 11.76 3.57 6.29
C LYS A 14 10.51 4.24 6.87
N ASN A 15 9.62 4.76 6.03
CA ASN A 15 8.37 5.37 6.53
C ASN A 15 7.40 4.33 7.11
N ALA A 16 7.30 3.14 6.51
CA ALA A 16 6.46 2.07 7.04
C ALA A 16 7.00 1.51 8.37
N ASP A 17 8.32 1.41 8.51
CA ASP A 17 9.00 0.97 9.74
C ASP A 17 8.83 1.99 10.85
N ALA A 18 8.90 3.30 10.55
CA ALA A 18 8.62 4.35 11.53
C ALA A 18 7.17 4.26 12.09
N LEU A 19 6.19 3.88 11.26
CA LEU A 19 4.83 3.62 11.72
C LEU A 19 4.76 2.39 12.64
N LEU A 20 5.44 1.29 12.27
CA LEU A 20 5.49 0.07 13.08
C LEU A 20 6.18 0.31 14.43
N ASP A 21 7.26 1.11 14.44
CA ASP A 21 7.95 1.53 15.65
C ASP A 21 7.02 2.32 16.58
N PHE A 22 6.30 3.30 16.04
CA PHE A 22 5.32 4.05 16.81
C PHE A 22 4.22 3.15 17.41
N ILE A 23 3.65 2.25 16.59
CA ILE A 23 2.63 1.28 17.04
C ILE A 23 3.17 0.43 18.19
N ARG A 24 4.38 -0.12 18.06
CA ARG A 24 5.04 -0.92 19.09
C ARG A 24 5.25 -0.11 20.36
N ASP A 25 5.81 1.09 20.25
CA ASP A 25 6.18 1.93 21.40
C ASP A 25 4.95 2.39 22.18
N GLN A 26 3.84 2.63 21.47
CA GLN A 26 2.54 2.96 22.08
C GLN A 26 1.73 1.72 22.50
N ARG A 27 2.24 0.51 22.27
CA ARG A 27 1.55 -0.77 22.54
C ARG A 27 0.16 -0.86 21.88
N LEU A 28 0.06 -0.37 20.66
CA LEU A 28 -1.16 -0.40 19.86
C LEU A 28 -1.26 -1.71 19.08
N VAL A 29 -2.48 -2.10 18.76
CA VAL A 29 -2.78 -3.21 17.86
C VAL A 29 -3.41 -2.65 16.59
N VAL A 30 -2.87 -3.01 15.44
CA VAL A 30 -3.44 -2.61 14.15
C VAL A 30 -4.61 -3.51 13.84
N GLU A 31 -5.79 -2.93 13.76
CA GLU A 31 -7.01 -3.67 13.38
C GLU A 31 -7.21 -3.70 11.87
N TRP A 32 -6.91 -2.60 11.17
CA TRP A 32 -7.12 -2.45 9.73
C TRP A 32 -6.02 -1.60 9.09
N ILE A 33 -5.73 -1.91 7.83
CA ILE A 33 -4.90 -1.09 6.95
C ILE A 33 -5.79 -0.61 5.80
N LEU A 34 -6.05 0.70 5.77
CA LEU A 34 -7.04 1.28 4.86
C LEU A 34 -6.34 2.15 3.81
N ASP A 35 -6.57 1.84 2.54
CA ASP A 35 -6.25 2.75 1.45
C ASP A 35 -7.49 3.60 1.12
N THR A 36 -7.32 4.92 1.11
CA THR A 36 -8.40 5.87 0.80
C THR A 36 -8.79 5.84 -0.68
N HIS A 37 -7.80 5.61 -1.56
CA HIS A 37 -7.95 5.52 -3.01
C HIS A 37 -6.74 4.80 -3.62
N PRO A 38 -6.82 4.38 -4.89
CA PRO A 38 -5.63 4.00 -5.66
C PRO A 38 -4.70 5.21 -5.78
N HIS A 39 -3.47 5.09 -5.29
CA HIS A 39 -2.50 6.18 -5.28
C HIS A 39 -1.79 6.28 -6.64
N ALA A 40 -1.59 7.50 -7.12
CA ALA A 40 -0.85 7.80 -8.35
C ALA A 40 0.45 8.59 -8.09
N ASP A 41 0.58 9.11 -6.87
CA ASP A 41 1.65 10.00 -6.41
C ASP A 41 2.66 9.28 -5.50
N HIS A 42 2.31 8.08 -5.00
CA HIS A 42 3.20 7.27 -4.18
C HIS A 42 2.80 5.80 -4.17
N PHE A 43 3.75 4.93 -3.81
CA PHE A 43 3.45 3.50 -3.60
C PHE A 43 2.90 3.24 -2.20
N SER A 44 1.82 2.48 -2.12
CA SER A 44 1.24 1.98 -0.86
C SER A 44 2.20 1.00 -0.20
N ALA A 45 2.26 1.03 1.14
CA ALA A 45 2.96 0.04 1.94
C ALA A 45 2.00 -1.01 2.55
N ALA A 46 0.73 -1.05 2.10
CA ALA A 46 -0.30 -1.88 2.73
C ALA A 46 0.07 -3.38 2.78
N HIS A 47 0.65 -3.93 1.71
CA HIS A 47 1.11 -5.31 1.69
C HIS A 47 2.22 -5.59 2.71
N TYR A 48 3.20 -4.69 2.81
CA TYR A 48 4.30 -4.79 3.78
C TYR A 48 3.76 -4.73 5.22
N LEU A 49 2.94 -3.72 5.52
CA LEU A 49 2.33 -3.54 6.84
C LEU A 49 1.43 -4.71 7.22
N SER A 50 0.62 -5.22 6.30
CA SER A 50 -0.25 -6.38 6.54
C SER A 50 0.57 -7.63 6.85
N THR A 51 1.66 -7.86 6.13
CA THR A 51 2.58 -8.98 6.40
C THR A 51 3.23 -8.89 7.79
N LYS A 52 3.54 -7.68 8.25
CA LYS A 52 4.20 -7.46 9.56
C LYS A 52 3.23 -7.52 10.74
N THR A 53 1.98 -7.14 10.53
CA THR A 53 0.98 -6.98 11.61
C THR A 53 -0.07 -8.07 11.64
N GLY A 54 -0.28 -8.78 10.52
CA GLY A 54 -1.40 -9.69 10.32
C GLY A 54 -2.74 -8.97 10.08
N ALA A 55 -2.76 -7.64 10.06
CA ALA A 55 -3.99 -6.89 9.90
C ALA A 55 -4.55 -7.00 8.47
N PRO A 56 -5.88 -7.11 8.32
CA PRO A 56 -6.54 -7.08 7.02
C PRO A 56 -6.41 -5.71 6.34
N THR A 57 -6.43 -5.74 5.01
CA THR A 57 -6.44 -4.54 4.17
C THR A 57 -7.83 -4.26 3.62
N ALA A 58 -8.17 -2.98 3.42
CA ALA A 58 -9.41 -2.60 2.74
C ALA A 58 -9.23 -1.32 1.90
N ILE A 59 -10.08 -1.20 0.88
CA ILE A 59 -10.20 -0.07 -0.03
C ILE A 59 -11.65 -0.02 -0.54
N GLY A 60 -12.09 1.13 -1.05
CA GLY A 60 -13.44 1.26 -1.63
C GLY A 60 -13.69 0.29 -2.80
N GLU A 61 -14.90 -0.26 -2.87
CA GLU A 61 -15.30 -1.30 -3.85
C GLU A 61 -15.05 -0.92 -5.33
N LYS A 62 -15.08 0.37 -5.65
CA LYS A 62 -14.87 0.89 -7.01
C LYS A 62 -13.42 0.77 -7.49
N VAL A 63 -12.50 0.30 -6.64
CA VAL A 63 -11.13 -0.06 -7.06
C VAL A 63 -11.14 -1.06 -8.23
N VAL A 64 -12.12 -1.95 -8.31
CA VAL A 64 -12.25 -2.92 -9.40
C VAL A 64 -12.43 -2.24 -10.76
N ASP A 65 -13.13 -1.10 -10.80
CA ASP A 65 -13.32 -0.35 -12.05
C ASP A 65 -12.04 0.40 -12.44
N VAL A 66 -11.27 0.90 -11.46
CA VAL A 66 -9.93 1.47 -11.69
C VAL A 66 -8.96 0.41 -12.21
N GLN A 67 -8.98 -0.80 -11.66
CA GLN A 67 -8.18 -1.93 -12.14
C GLN A 67 -8.49 -2.27 -13.60
N LYS A 68 -9.77 -2.32 -13.98
CA LYS A 68 -10.19 -2.54 -15.39
C LYS A 68 -9.68 -1.44 -16.30
N LEU A 69 -9.78 -0.18 -15.88
CA LEU A 69 -9.30 0.97 -16.64
C LEU A 69 -7.79 0.88 -16.90
N TRP A 70 -7.00 0.63 -15.85
CA TRP A 70 -5.54 0.51 -15.98
C TRP A 70 -5.13 -0.70 -16.82
N LYS A 71 -5.84 -1.84 -16.69
CA LYS A 71 -5.60 -3.03 -17.53
C LYS A 71 -5.70 -2.69 -19.02
N ALA A 72 -6.71 -1.92 -19.41
CA ALA A 72 -6.89 -1.48 -20.79
C ALA A 72 -5.78 -0.51 -21.23
N ILE A 73 -5.44 0.50 -20.41
CA ILE A 73 -4.41 1.49 -20.73
C ILE A 73 -3.03 0.84 -20.94
N TYR A 74 -2.66 -0.10 -20.08
CA TYR A 74 -1.35 -0.74 -20.11
C TYR A 74 -1.30 -2.00 -21.00
N ASN A 75 -2.35 -2.29 -21.76
CA ASN A 75 -2.49 -3.52 -22.56
C ASN A 75 -2.12 -4.78 -21.76
N TRP A 76 -2.51 -4.84 -20.49
CA TRP A 76 -2.09 -5.91 -19.59
C TRP A 76 -2.92 -7.18 -19.87
N PRO A 77 -2.34 -8.24 -20.46
CA PRO A 77 -3.10 -9.31 -21.10
C PRO A 77 -3.70 -10.34 -20.14
N GLY A 78 -3.47 -10.24 -18.82
CA GLY A 78 -3.82 -11.32 -17.89
C GLY A 78 -4.27 -10.89 -16.50
N PHE A 79 -5.48 -11.33 -16.14
CA PHE A 79 -5.77 -12.24 -15.02
C PHE A 79 -7.01 -13.04 -15.43
#